data_AF-A0A534A414-F1
#
_entry.id   AF-A0A534A414-F1
#
_cell.length_a   1.000
_cell.length_b   1.000
_cell.length_c   1.000
_cell.angle_alpha   90.00
_cell.angle_beta   90.00
_cell.angle_gamma   90.00
#
_symmetry.space_group_name_H-M   'P 1'
#
loop_
_entity.id
_entity.type
_entity.pdbx_description
1 polymer ?
#
loop_
_entity_poly.entity_id
_entity_poly.type
_entity_poly.pdbx_seq_one_letter_code
_entity_poly.pdbx_strand_id
1 'polypeptide(L)'
;LRADVDVLNATNLYTGNLLGLWVAQDLDDPARYLPFLLQGGLGMPDRDYYLNSSQNMAAIRAKYQAHIAAVLALAHLPDAHGKAARIFDLERRMAQVHWDRAQSEEVLKGDNHWARKDFAVRAPGLDWEAFLGAAGLARQEEFVVWQPSALIGLSALTASQALETWKDYLRFHAIERSAAYLPKAFVEEDFEFHGRVLSGTPQLRPRWKRAVDETSAALGEAVGKLYVQRYFPPSEKARAEAMVRNLLAAFAVRIDQLAWMAPETRARAKAKLTTLKVGVGYPDKWRDYSGLKVIRGDAFGNAQRAELFELHYNLAKLGAAVDRSEWVMNPQLVNAVNLPAMNALNFPAAMLQPPYFDPQRQAVMDYGATGAVIGHEISHSFDDQGALFDASGRLKHWWTKSDFAHFEAAGARLVAQFNAYRPFPDIAVNGKQTLSENIADVAGLSVAYDAWRGTLKGKPGPGTAGFSAEQLFFLSFAQSWRHKIREPALRQRIVTNGHAPAEYRADTVRNLDAWYDAFAVKPGQKLYLAPADRVRVW
;
A
#
# COMPACT_ATOMS: atom_id res chain seq x y z
N LEU A 1 5.49 19.76 6.36
CA LEU A 1 6.01 18.56 5.68
C LEU A 1 6.37 17.51 6.72
N ARG A 2 6.05 16.25 6.44
CA ARG A 2 6.36 15.07 7.26
C ARG A 2 6.70 13.90 6.34
N ALA A 3 7.50 12.96 6.84
CA ALA A 3 7.84 11.73 6.15
C ALA A 3 6.73 10.69 6.37
N ASP A 4 5.55 10.95 5.82
CA ASP A 4 4.28 10.28 6.16
C ASP A 4 3.57 9.64 4.96
N VAL A 5 4.23 9.64 3.80
CA VAL A 5 3.76 8.99 2.56
C VAL A 5 4.81 8.00 2.07
N ASP A 6 4.35 6.99 1.34
CA ASP A 6 5.19 5.96 0.71
C ASP A 6 4.37 5.35 -0.44
N VAL A 7 4.70 5.76 -1.67
CA VAL A 7 3.90 5.39 -2.84
C VAL A 7 4.13 3.94 -3.29
N LEU A 8 5.37 3.45 -3.26
CA LEU A 8 5.70 2.15 -3.86
C LEU A 8 5.64 0.99 -2.88
N ASN A 9 5.98 1.20 -1.60
CA ASN A 9 6.06 0.11 -0.65
C ASN A 9 4.76 -0.05 0.14
N ALA A 10 4.16 1.06 0.59
CA ALA A 10 2.94 1.02 1.39
C ALA A 10 1.68 1.41 0.60
N THR A 11 1.82 1.92 -0.63
CA THR A 11 0.74 2.54 -1.41
C THR A 11 0.00 3.66 -0.65
N ASN A 12 0.71 4.28 0.29
CA ASN A 12 0.22 5.37 1.13
C ASN A 12 0.49 6.71 0.45
N LEU A 13 -0.54 7.22 -0.21
CA LEU A 13 -0.55 8.49 -0.93
C LEU A 13 -1.18 9.63 -0.11
N TYR A 14 -1.55 9.38 1.15
CA TYR A 14 -2.34 10.30 1.95
C TYR A 14 -1.50 11.04 2.97
N THR A 15 -1.67 12.36 3.00
CA THR A 15 -1.22 13.20 4.11
C THR A 15 -2.19 14.35 4.33
N GLY A 16 -2.41 14.71 5.60
CA GLY A 16 -3.12 15.93 5.97
C GLY A 16 -2.25 17.19 5.89
N ASN A 17 -0.95 17.05 5.56
CA ASN A 17 -0.07 18.17 5.26
C ASN A 17 -0.25 18.61 3.79
N LEU A 18 0.00 19.88 3.47
CA LEU A 18 -0.14 20.39 2.09
C LEU A 18 0.62 19.53 1.05
N LEU A 19 1.79 19.02 1.43
CA LEU A 19 2.58 18.06 0.68
C LEU A 19 3.07 16.97 1.63
N GLY A 20 3.23 15.76 1.11
CA GLY A 20 3.86 14.63 1.78
C GLY A 20 5.31 14.46 1.33
N LEU A 21 6.15 13.90 2.20
CA LEU A 21 7.53 13.53 1.87
C LEU A 21 7.70 12.02 1.97
N TRP A 22 8.38 11.45 0.98
CA TRP A 22 8.93 10.11 1.04
C TRP A 22 10.41 10.20 0.69
N VAL A 23 11.30 9.67 1.53
CA VAL A 23 12.74 9.61 1.19
C VAL A 23 13.07 8.18 0.83
N ALA A 24 13.35 7.96 -0.45
CA ALA A 24 13.54 6.65 -1.02
C ALA A 24 14.65 6.65 -2.06
N GLN A 25 15.04 5.46 -2.47
CA GLN A 25 16.02 5.27 -3.53
C GLN A 25 15.53 5.97 -4.80
N ASP A 26 16.42 6.68 -5.48
CA ASP A 26 16.14 7.26 -6.79
C ASP A 26 15.83 6.12 -7.78
N LEU A 27 14.71 6.25 -8.51
CA LEU A 27 14.24 5.23 -9.42
C LEU A 27 15.16 5.12 -10.66
N ASP A 28 15.79 6.23 -11.08
CA ASP A 28 16.72 6.27 -12.21
C ASP A 28 18.16 5.94 -11.84
N ASP A 29 18.57 6.26 -10.61
CA ASP A 29 19.88 5.94 -10.03
C ASP A 29 19.80 5.22 -8.68
N PRO A 30 19.79 3.87 -8.68
CA PRO A 30 19.68 3.06 -7.46
C PRO A 30 20.81 3.26 -6.42
N ALA A 31 21.86 4.03 -6.73
CA ALA A 31 22.97 4.25 -5.80
C ALA A 31 22.70 5.35 -4.75
N ARG A 32 21.64 6.15 -4.91
CA ARG A 32 21.37 7.32 -4.06
C ARG A 32 19.92 7.40 -3.58
N TYR A 33 19.70 8.19 -2.54
CA TYR A 33 18.38 8.58 -2.04
C TYR A 33 17.96 9.94 -2.59
N LEU A 34 16.68 10.11 -2.88
CA LEU A 34 16.05 11.39 -3.19
C LEU A 34 14.79 11.64 -2.34
N PRO A 35 14.44 12.91 -2.10
CA PRO A 35 13.15 13.28 -1.55
C PRO A 35 12.07 13.30 -2.65
N PHE A 36 11.00 12.53 -2.43
CA PHE A 36 9.80 12.49 -3.24
C PHE A 36 8.73 13.37 -2.58
N LEU A 37 8.18 14.32 -3.33
CA LEU A 37 7.10 15.19 -2.91
C LEU A 37 5.78 14.74 -3.52
N LEU A 38 4.80 14.49 -2.66
CA LEU A 38 3.47 14.02 -3.05
C LEU A 38 2.40 15.07 -2.71
N GLN A 39 1.31 15.07 -3.49
CA GLN A 39 0.12 15.87 -3.20
C GLN A 39 -0.46 15.54 -1.82
N GLY A 40 -1.15 16.50 -1.20
CA GLY A 40 -1.69 16.33 0.15
C GLY A 40 -2.72 17.38 0.52
N GLY A 41 -3.10 17.38 1.79
CA GLY A 41 -3.86 18.47 2.41
C GLY A 41 -5.37 18.28 2.42
N LEU A 42 -5.85 17.07 2.13
CA LEU A 42 -7.26 16.72 2.29
C LEU A 42 -7.47 16.10 3.67
N GLY A 43 -8.62 16.34 4.30
CA GLY A 43 -9.03 15.63 5.51
C GLY A 43 -10.03 14.49 5.27
N MET A 44 -10.50 14.28 4.03
CA MET A 44 -11.24 13.08 3.63
C MET A 44 -10.35 12.12 2.82
N PRO A 45 -10.69 10.82 2.74
CA PRO A 45 -9.77 9.77 2.29
C PRO A 45 -9.26 9.88 0.85
N ASP A 46 -10.01 10.54 -0.03
CA ASP A 46 -9.67 10.70 -1.45
C ASP A 46 -10.34 11.95 -2.03
N ARG A 47 -9.80 12.48 -3.14
CA ARG A 47 -10.37 13.64 -3.85
C ARG A 47 -11.83 13.41 -4.25
N ASP A 48 -12.23 12.18 -4.55
CA ASP A 48 -13.60 11.86 -4.99
C ASP A 48 -14.65 12.12 -3.91
N TYR A 49 -14.28 12.12 -2.63
CA TYR A 49 -15.18 12.54 -1.55
C TYR A 49 -15.62 14.01 -1.70
N TYR A 50 -14.77 14.85 -2.29
CA TYR A 50 -15.06 16.26 -2.54
C TYR A 50 -15.76 16.48 -3.89
N LEU A 51 -15.43 15.67 -4.91
CA LEU A 51 -15.79 15.94 -6.30
C LEU A 51 -16.99 15.13 -6.81
N ASN A 52 -17.19 13.91 -6.31
CA ASN A 52 -18.25 13.03 -6.80
C ASN A 52 -19.65 13.60 -6.44
N SER A 53 -20.51 13.73 -7.45
CA SER A 53 -21.82 14.38 -7.34
C SER A 53 -22.93 13.49 -6.76
N SER A 54 -22.65 12.22 -6.44
CA SER A 54 -23.64 11.31 -5.85
C SER A 54 -24.20 11.83 -4.53
N GLN A 55 -25.46 11.46 -4.24
CA GLN A 55 -26.13 11.86 -2.99
C GLN A 55 -25.41 11.36 -1.74
N ASN A 56 -24.85 10.15 -1.79
CA ASN A 56 -24.07 9.60 -0.68
C ASN A 56 -22.84 10.46 -0.38
N MET A 57 -22.09 10.88 -1.41
CA MET A 57 -20.92 11.75 -1.22
C MET A 57 -21.33 13.16 -0.79
N ALA A 58 -22.46 13.69 -1.26
CA ALA A 58 -23.00 14.95 -0.77
C ALA A 58 -23.33 14.91 0.74
N ALA A 59 -23.92 13.81 1.21
CA ALA A 59 -24.19 13.61 2.64
C ALA A 59 -22.90 13.51 3.47
N ILE A 60 -21.85 12.87 2.95
CA ILE A 60 -20.54 12.79 3.62
C ILE A 60 -19.90 14.17 3.71
N ARG A 61 -19.91 14.97 2.63
CA ARG A 61 -19.41 16.36 2.64
C ARG A 61 -20.11 17.23 3.69
N ALA A 62 -21.43 17.12 3.80
CA ALA A 62 -22.19 17.86 4.81
C ALA A 62 -21.76 17.48 6.25
N LYS A 63 -21.56 16.18 6.51
CA LYS A 63 -21.06 15.70 7.80
C LYS A 63 -19.63 16.13 8.06
N TYR A 64 -18.79 16.18 7.04
CA TYR A 64 -17.41 16.63 7.17
C TYR A 64 -17.33 18.13 7.53
N GLN A 65 -18.13 18.98 6.88
CA GLN A 65 -18.24 20.40 7.26
C GLN A 65 -18.72 20.58 8.70
N ALA A 66 -19.69 19.78 9.14
CA ALA A 66 -20.17 19.79 10.52
C ALA A 66 -19.07 19.37 11.50
N HIS A 67 -18.30 18.35 11.16
CA HIS A 67 -17.15 17.87 11.93
C HIS A 67 -16.06 18.96 12.07
N ILE A 68 -15.67 19.62 10.97
CA ILE A 68 -14.72 20.74 11.02
C ILE A 68 -15.23 21.82 11.99
N ALA A 69 -16.51 22.20 11.91
CA ALA A 69 -17.10 23.19 12.79
C ALA A 69 -17.08 22.73 14.27
N ALA A 70 -17.38 21.46 14.54
CA ALA A 70 -17.36 20.90 15.89
C ALA A 70 -15.95 20.93 16.50
N VAL A 71 -14.93 20.53 15.74
CA VAL A 71 -13.52 20.58 16.19
C VAL A 71 -13.08 22.02 16.51
N LEU A 72 -13.42 22.99 15.64
CA LEU A 72 -13.12 24.40 15.87
C LEU A 72 -13.86 24.97 17.09
N ALA A 73 -15.11 24.55 17.32
CA ALA A 73 -15.90 24.96 18.48
C ALA A 73 -15.34 24.38 19.79
N LEU A 74 -14.90 23.12 19.79
CA LEU A 74 -14.21 22.50 20.92
C LEU A 74 -12.90 23.22 21.27
N ALA A 75 -12.23 23.79 20.27
CA ALA A 75 -11.04 24.63 20.45
C ALA A 75 -11.37 26.10 20.79
N HIS A 76 -12.64 26.43 21.04
CA HIS A 76 -13.12 27.78 21.36
C HIS A 76 -12.76 28.85 20.31
N LEU A 77 -12.66 28.45 19.03
CA LEU A 77 -12.43 29.40 17.94
C LEU A 77 -13.76 30.08 17.53
N PRO A 78 -13.78 31.41 17.38
CA PRO A 78 -14.98 32.12 16.95
C PRO A 78 -15.31 31.78 15.50
N ASP A 79 -16.56 31.99 15.08
CA ASP A 79 -17.01 31.74 13.70
C ASP A 79 -16.71 30.31 13.21
N ALA A 80 -16.91 29.29 14.06
CA ALA A 80 -16.57 27.90 13.72
C ALA A 80 -17.23 27.43 12.41
N HIS A 81 -18.49 27.81 12.15
CA HIS A 81 -19.19 27.46 10.90
C HIS A 81 -18.65 28.21 9.67
N GLY A 82 -18.38 29.51 9.77
CA GLY A 82 -17.81 30.26 8.65
C GLY A 82 -16.39 29.79 8.33
N LYS A 83 -15.59 29.47 9.36
CA LYS A 83 -14.29 28.82 9.22
C LYS A 83 -14.39 27.45 8.55
N ALA A 84 -15.31 26.59 9.00
CA ALA A 84 -15.53 25.28 8.41
C ALA A 84 -15.88 25.34 6.92
N ALA A 85 -16.74 26.29 6.52
CA ALA A 85 -17.07 26.51 5.11
C ALA A 85 -15.84 26.93 4.28
N ARG A 86 -15.00 27.84 4.80
CA ARG A 86 -13.76 28.27 4.13
C ARG A 86 -12.73 27.16 4.00
N ILE A 87 -12.56 26.36 5.05
CA ILE A 87 -11.63 25.22 5.08
C ILE A 87 -12.07 24.18 4.06
N PHE A 88 -13.36 23.81 4.08
CA PHE A 88 -13.91 22.87 3.12
C PHE A 88 -13.77 23.36 1.67
N ASP A 89 -14.02 24.65 1.39
CA ASP A 89 -13.85 25.20 0.03
C ASP A 89 -12.39 25.13 -0.42
N LEU A 90 -11.44 25.43 0.46
CA LEU A 90 -10.01 25.29 0.17
C LEU A 90 -9.66 23.83 -0.16
N GLU A 91 -10.06 22.88 0.68
CA GLU A 91 -9.78 21.46 0.43
C GLU A 91 -10.46 20.94 -0.85
N ARG A 92 -11.66 21.43 -1.16
CA ARG A 92 -12.32 21.11 -2.43
C ARG A 92 -11.50 21.62 -3.63
N ARG A 93 -10.91 22.81 -3.55
CA ARG A 93 -10.01 23.34 -4.60
C ARG A 93 -8.72 22.54 -4.69
N MET A 94 -8.16 22.07 -3.58
CA MET A 94 -7.03 21.14 -3.57
C MET A 94 -7.41 19.83 -4.28
N ALA A 95 -8.57 19.25 -3.93
CA ALA A 95 -9.06 18.03 -4.55
C ALA A 95 -9.26 18.16 -6.08
N GLN A 96 -9.63 19.35 -6.57
CA GLN A 96 -9.76 19.62 -8.01
C GLN A 96 -8.43 19.50 -8.77
N VAL A 97 -7.31 19.87 -8.16
CA VAL A 97 -5.97 19.80 -8.80
C VAL A 97 -5.24 18.49 -8.55
N HIS A 98 -5.69 17.68 -7.59
CA HIS A 98 -5.15 16.36 -7.30
C HIS A 98 -5.30 15.40 -8.49
N TRP A 99 -4.30 14.56 -8.69
CA TRP A 99 -4.44 13.35 -9.51
C TRP A 99 -5.40 12.38 -8.82
N ASP A 100 -6.12 11.59 -9.62
CA ASP A 100 -6.89 10.48 -9.10
C ASP A 100 -5.99 9.31 -8.64
N ARG A 101 -6.62 8.31 -8.00
CA ARG A 101 -5.93 7.16 -7.43
C ARG A 101 -5.17 6.36 -8.49
N ALA A 102 -5.81 6.06 -9.62
CA ALA A 102 -5.20 5.26 -10.69
C ALA A 102 -4.02 5.97 -11.33
N GLN A 103 -4.12 7.28 -11.57
CA GLN A 103 -3.01 8.10 -12.08
C GLN A 103 -1.83 8.13 -11.10
N SER A 104 -2.12 8.17 -9.80
CA SER A 104 -1.08 8.25 -8.75
C SER A 104 -0.34 6.93 -8.53
N GLU A 105 -0.86 5.81 -9.04
CA GLU A 105 -0.20 4.49 -9.00
C GLU A 105 0.74 4.27 -10.19
N GLU A 106 0.68 5.11 -11.24
CA GLU A 106 1.50 4.96 -12.45
C GLU A 106 2.94 5.50 -12.24
N VAL A 107 3.90 4.60 -12.06
CA VAL A 107 5.31 4.95 -11.76
C VAL A 107 5.94 5.84 -12.83
N LEU A 108 5.74 5.54 -14.12
CA LEU A 108 6.30 6.34 -15.22
C LEU A 108 5.76 7.78 -15.24
N LYS A 109 4.54 8.00 -14.76
CA LYS A 109 3.99 9.35 -14.63
C LYS A 109 4.47 10.04 -13.37
N GLY A 110 4.75 9.27 -12.31
CA GLY A 110 5.21 9.78 -11.02
C GLY A 110 6.65 10.25 -11.00
N ASP A 111 7.53 9.63 -11.79
CA ASP A 111 8.96 9.85 -11.70
C ASP A 111 9.46 11.13 -12.41
N ASN A 112 9.18 12.29 -11.81
CA ASN A 112 9.51 13.60 -12.39
C ASN A 112 10.60 14.32 -11.59
N HIS A 113 11.83 14.31 -12.12
CA HIS A 113 12.97 14.98 -11.50
C HIS A 113 12.94 16.50 -11.70
N TRP A 114 12.90 17.24 -10.59
CA TRP A 114 12.94 18.69 -10.56
C TRP A 114 14.16 19.17 -9.79
N ALA A 115 14.93 20.08 -10.39
CA ALA A 115 15.95 20.81 -9.66
C ALA A 115 15.28 21.80 -8.70
N ARG A 116 15.84 21.98 -7.50
CA ARG A 116 15.33 22.93 -6.49
C ARG A 116 15.07 24.32 -7.07
N LYS A 117 16.03 24.82 -7.87
CA LYS A 117 15.96 26.16 -8.48
C LYS A 117 14.78 26.34 -9.44
N ASP A 118 14.21 25.25 -9.95
CA ASP A 118 13.11 25.29 -10.92
C ASP A 118 11.74 25.43 -10.25
N PHE A 119 11.62 25.16 -8.94
CA PHE A 119 10.32 25.12 -8.26
C PHE A 119 9.57 26.46 -8.33
N ALA A 120 10.27 27.58 -8.12
CA ALA A 120 9.66 28.91 -8.18
C ALA A 120 9.15 29.27 -9.58
N VAL A 121 9.74 28.71 -10.64
CA VAL A 121 9.34 28.93 -12.03
C VAL A 121 8.22 27.96 -12.44
N ARG A 122 8.35 26.67 -12.11
CA ARG A 122 7.39 25.63 -12.52
C ARG A 122 6.10 25.67 -11.71
N ALA A 123 6.20 25.96 -10.41
CA ALA A 123 5.08 25.97 -9.47
C ALA A 123 5.06 27.29 -8.67
N PRO A 124 4.79 28.43 -9.30
CA PRO A 124 4.77 29.71 -8.60
C PRO A 124 3.63 29.79 -7.57
N GLY A 125 3.86 30.52 -6.48
CA GLY A 125 2.85 30.88 -5.49
C GLY A 125 3.22 30.53 -4.05
N LEU A 126 3.92 29.41 -3.84
CA LEU A 126 4.55 29.06 -2.57
C LEU A 126 5.97 29.61 -2.51
N ASP A 127 6.37 30.13 -1.35
CA ASP A 127 7.77 30.41 -1.04
C ASP A 127 8.51 29.08 -0.81
N TRP A 128 9.07 28.54 -1.90
CA TRP A 128 9.76 27.25 -1.89
C TRP A 128 11.04 27.27 -1.07
N GLU A 129 11.74 28.40 -0.99
CA GLU A 129 12.95 28.49 -0.17
C GLU A 129 12.60 28.39 1.31
N ALA A 130 11.59 29.15 1.76
CA ALA A 130 11.09 29.06 3.13
C ALA A 130 10.50 27.68 3.42
N PHE A 131 9.71 27.12 2.52
CA PHE A 131 9.08 25.81 2.69
C PHE A 131 10.11 24.68 2.82
N LEU A 132 11.05 24.58 1.87
CA LEU A 132 12.10 23.55 1.89
C LEU A 132 13.10 23.80 3.02
N GLY A 133 13.36 25.06 3.36
CA GLY A 133 14.17 25.46 4.52
C GLY A 133 13.58 24.94 5.82
N ALA A 134 12.31 25.23 6.09
CA ALA A 134 11.59 24.77 7.26
C ALA A 134 11.44 23.24 7.33
N ALA A 135 11.43 22.57 6.17
CA ALA A 135 11.38 21.12 6.07
C ALA A 135 12.74 20.41 6.28
N GLY A 136 13.84 21.16 6.46
CA GLY A 136 15.19 20.58 6.58
C GLY A 136 15.79 20.13 5.23
N LEU A 137 15.21 20.55 4.11
CA LEU A 137 15.61 20.20 2.75
C LEU A 137 16.39 21.34 2.07
N ALA A 138 16.90 22.29 2.86
CA ALA A 138 17.59 23.48 2.39
C ALA A 138 18.84 23.22 1.53
N ARG A 139 19.43 22.02 1.65
CA ARG A 139 20.65 21.62 0.92
C ARG A 139 20.38 20.64 -0.21
N GLN A 140 19.12 20.22 -0.41
CA GLN A 140 18.78 19.30 -1.49
C GLN A 140 18.65 20.06 -2.80
N GLU A 141 19.32 19.56 -3.82
CA GLU A 141 19.36 20.17 -5.15
C GLU A 141 18.33 19.56 -6.10
N GLU A 142 17.88 18.33 -5.83
CA GLU A 142 17.04 17.53 -6.71
C GLU A 142 15.94 16.83 -5.90
N PHE A 143 14.76 16.74 -6.51
CA PHE A 143 13.55 16.17 -5.93
C PHE A 143 12.82 15.36 -7.00
N VAL A 144 12.12 14.32 -6.59
CA VAL A 144 11.11 13.68 -7.43
C VAL A 144 9.75 14.28 -7.07
N VAL A 145 9.02 14.80 -8.06
CA VAL A 145 7.67 15.35 -7.87
C VAL A 145 6.66 14.35 -8.42
N TRP A 146 5.94 13.65 -7.54
CA TRP A 146 5.11 12.52 -7.94
C TRP A 146 3.85 12.92 -8.71
N GLN A 147 3.21 14.04 -8.34
CA GLN A 147 2.06 14.59 -9.07
C GLN A 147 2.33 16.03 -9.51
N PRO A 148 3.09 16.28 -10.60
CA PRO A 148 3.54 17.62 -10.98
C PRO A 148 2.40 18.64 -11.11
N SER A 149 1.31 18.30 -11.81
CA SER A 149 0.20 19.26 -11.98
C SER A 149 -0.54 19.55 -10.68
N ALA A 150 -0.61 18.58 -9.77
CA ALA A 150 -1.19 18.79 -8.44
C ALA A 150 -0.30 19.74 -7.62
N LEU A 151 1.02 19.51 -7.59
CA LEU A 151 1.97 20.39 -6.90
C LEU A 151 1.91 21.83 -7.44
N ILE A 152 1.84 22.00 -8.76
CA ILE A 152 1.65 23.32 -9.40
C ILE A 152 0.34 23.97 -8.94
N GLY A 153 -0.76 23.22 -8.97
CA GLY A 153 -2.07 23.71 -8.53
C GLY A 153 -2.10 24.08 -7.05
N LEU A 154 -1.51 23.26 -6.18
CA LEU A 154 -1.40 23.51 -4.75
C LEU A 154 -0.57 24.77 -4.47
N SER A 155 0.54 24.96 -5.18
CA SER A 155 1.34 26.19 -5.10
C SER A 155 0.57 27.44 -5.58
N ALA A 156 -0.21 27.33 -6.66
CA ALA A 156 -1.04 28.44 -7.10
C ALA A 156 -2.15 28.79 -6.08
N LEU A 157 -2.66 27.80 -5.34
CA LEU A 157 -3.62 28.03 -4.26
C LEU A 157 -3.01 28.77 -3.07
N THR A 158 -1.72 28.58 -2.76
CA THR A 158 -1.08 29.30 -1.64
C THR A 158 -1.03 30.80 -1.88
N ALA A 159 -0.79 31.23 -3.13
CA ALA A 159 -0.82 32.65 -3.50
C ALA A 159 -2.23 33.22 -3.75
N SER A 160 -3.13 32.43 -4.34
CA SER A 160 -4.45 32.94 -4.78
C SER A 160 -5.50 32.98 -3.66
N GLN A 161 -5.34 32.18 -2.60
CA GLN A 161 -6.30 32.13 -1.49
C GLN A 161 -5.88 33.06 -0.35
N ALA A 162 -6.87 33.62 0.36
CA ALA A 162 -6.61 34.55 1.45
C ALA A 162 -5.79 33.89 2.57
N LEU A 163 -4.84 34.65 3.15
CA LEU A 163 -4.00 34.18 4.26
C LEU A 163 -4.83 33.66 5.45
N GLU A 164 -5.96 34.30 5.76
CA GLU A 164 -6.84 33.86 6.85
C GLU A 164 -7.47 32.48 6.57
N THR A 165 -7.76 32.15 5.31
CA THR A 165 -8.22 30.80 4.94
C THR A 165 -7.14 29.75 5.23
N TRP A 166 -5.88 30.06 4.90
CA TRP A 166 -4.75 29.18 5.22
C TRP A 166 -4.52 29.03 6.73
N LYS A 167 -4.64 30.12 7.50
CA LYS A 167 -4.55 30.05 8.97
C LYS A 167 -5.66 29.20 9.57
N ASP A 168 -6.89 29.34 9.08
CA ASP A 168 -8.03 28.54 9.53
C ASP A 168 -7.82 27.05 9.21
N TYR A 169 -7.40 26.75 7.97
CA TYR A 169 -7.05 25.40 7.53
C TYR A 169 -5.94 24.78 8.39
N LEU A 170 -4.83 25.49 8.59
CA LEU A 170 -3.69 24.99 9.37
C LEU A 170 -4.05 24.77 10.84
N ARG A 171 -4.90 25.62 11.44
CA ARG A 171 -5.40 25.44 12.81
C ARG A 171 -6.25 24.18 12.93
N PHE A 172 -7.24 24.02 12.05
CA PHE A 172 -8.10 22.83 12.06
C PHE A 172 -7.26 21.57 11.92
N HIS A 173 -6.42 21.48 10.88
CA HIS A 173 -5.58 20.31 10.62
C HIS A 173 -4.56 20.02 11.73
N ALA A 174 -4.06 21.04 12.43
CA ALA A 174 -3.21 20.84 13.60
C ALA A 174 -3.98 20.22 14.77
N ILE A 175 -5.22 20.65 15.02
CA ILE A 175 -6.08 20.06 16.06
C ILE A 175 -6.47 18.64 15.66
N GLU A 176 -6.87 18.44 14.40
CA GLU A 176 -7.33 17.17 13.86
C GLU A 176 -6.29 16.05 14.01
N ARG A 177 -5.05 16.31 13.55
CA ARG A 177 -3.94 15.35 13.72
C ARG A 177 -3.59 15.08 15.18
N SER A 178 -4.01 15.95 16.10
CA SER A 178 -3.75 15.82 17.54
C SER A 178 -4.89 15.18 18.30
N ALA A 179 -6.06 14.96 17.68
CA ALA A 179 -7.31 14.61 18.35
C ALA A 179 -7.17 13.40 19.29
N ALA A 180 -6.42 12.38 18.87
CA ALA A 180 -6.18 11.16 19.65
C ALA A 180 -5.51 11.39 21.03
N TYR A 181 -4.82 12.52 21.21
CA TYR A 181 -4.08 12.88 22.42
C TYR A 181 -4.72 14.02 23.22
N LEU A 182 -5.80 14.59 22.71
CA LEU A 182 -6.54 15.71 23.32
C LEU A 182 -7.61 15.19 24.32
N PRO A 183 -8.29 16.10 25.05
CA PRO A 183 -9.40 15.72 25.92
C PRO A 183 -10.46 14.87 25.20
N LYS A 184 -11.20 14.08 25.99
CA LYS A 184 -12.16 13.07 25.50
C LYS A 184 -13.11 13.59 24.41
N ALA A 185 -13.57 14.83 24.50
CA ALA A 185 -14.48 15.42 23.51
C ALA A 185 -13.88 15.50 22.09
N PHE A 186 -12.58 15.78 21.95
CA PHE A 186 -11.91 15.78 20.65
C PHE A 186 -11.78 14.37 20.09
N VAL A 187 -11.43 13.40 20.94
CA VAL A 187 -11.34 11.97 20.56
C VAL A 187 -12.71 11.44 20.10
N GLU A 188 -13.78 11.85 20.78
CA GLU A 188 -15.13 11.44 20.42
C GLU A 188 -15.59 12.08 19.10
N GLU A 189 -15.33 13.38 18.89
CA GLU A 189 -15.66 14.07 17.64
C GLU A 189 -14.89 13.52 16.43
N ASP A 190 -13.58 13.30 16.57
CA ASP A 190 -12.78 12.60 15.53
C ASP A 190 -13.37 11.21 15.23
N PHE A 191 -13.72 10.45 16.27
CA PHE A 191 -14.33 9.15 16.11
C PHE A 191 -15.72 9.20 15.45
N GLU A 192 -16.53 10.22 15.73
CA GLU A 192 -17.84 10.41 15.08
C GLU A 192 -17.67 10.48 13.56
N PHE A 193 -16.72 11.26 13.06
CA PHE A 193 -16.51 11.39 11.62
C PHE A 193 -15.70 10.20 11.04
N HIS A 194 -14.44 10.03 11.45
CA HIS A 194 -13.54 9.03 10.86
C HIS A 194 -13.94 7.59 11.18
N GLY A 195 -14.40 7.35 12.41
CA GLY A 195 -14.82 6.04 12.89
C GLY A 195 -16.21 5.67 12.41
N ARG A 196 -17.22 6.50 12.73
CA ARG A 196 -18.62 6.16 12.51
C ARG A 196 -19.11 6.55 11.11
N VAL A 197 -18.87 7.77 10.64
CA VAL A 197 -19.35 8.20 9.31
C VAL A 197 -18.60 7.50 8.18
N LEU A 198 -17.27 7.54 8.17
CA LEU A 198 -16.47 6.97 7.07
C LEU A 198 -16.40 5.45 7.11
N SER A 199 -16.24 4.86 8.31
CA SER A 199 -15.98 3.42 8.45
C SER A 199 -17.16 2.60 8.99
N GLY A 200 -18.23 3.25 9.49
CA GLY A 200 -19.38 2.55 10.10
C GLY A 200 -19.06 1.90 11.46
N THR A 201 -17.96 2.28 12.09
CA THR A 201 -17.51 1.69 13.37
C THR A 201 -18.45 2.15 14.50
N PRO A 202 -19.04 1.23 15.28
CA PRO A 202 -20.08 1.60 16.26
C PRO A 202 -19.53 2.23 17.55
N GLN A 203 -18.30 1.89 17.92
CA GLN A 203 -17.67 2.34 19.16
C GLN A 203 -16.16 2.48 19.02
N LEU A 204 -15.60 3.43 19.77
CA LEU A 204 -14.17 3.67 19.83
C LEU A 204 -13.44 2.44 20.38
N ARG A 205 -12.26 2.14 19.83
CA ARG A 205 -11.42 1.04 20.33
C ARG A 205 -11.00 1.29 21.78
N PRO A 206 -10.94 0.25 22.63
CA PRO A 206 -10.44 0.36 24.00
C PRO A 206 -9.08 1.08 24.02
N ARG A 207 -8.87 1.92 25.04
CA ARG A 207 -7.69 2.80 25.12
C ARG A 207 -6.37 2.05 24.98
N TRP A 208 -6.26 0.85 25.57
CA TRP A 208 -5.04 0.06 25.49
C TRP A 208 -4.70 -0.37 24.05
N LYS A 209 -5.69 -0.67 23.20
CA LYS A 209 -5.44 -1.03 21.79
C LYS A 209 -4.86 0.16 21.03
N ARG A 210 -5.44 1.34 21.24
CA ARG A 210 -4.94 2.59 20.64
C ARG A 210 -3.51 2.88 21.12
N ALA A 211 -3.23 2.72 22.41
CA ALA A 211 -1.88 2.90 22.94
C ALA A 211 -0.86 1.90 22.36
N VAL A 212 -1.27 0.67 22.05
CA VAL A 212 -0.42 -0.33 21.36
C VAL A 212 -0.10 0.12 19.93
N ASP A 213 -1.07 0.66 19.19
CA ASP A 213 -0.84 1.20 17.86
C ASP A 213 0.15 2.38 17.89
N GLU A 214 -0.05 3.34 18.79
CA GLU A 214 0.84 4.49 18.96
C GLU A 214 2.28 4.06 19.30
N THR A 215 2.42 3.08 20.20
CA THR A 215 3.73 2.54 20.55
C THR A 215 4.37 1.83 19.36
N SER A 216 3.58 1.08 18.58
CA SER A 216 4.06 0.38 17.39
C SER A 216 4.42 1.34 16.25
N ALA A 217 3.75 2.49 16.15
CA ALA A 217 4.10 3.53 15.19
C ALA A 217 5.41 4.25 15.57
N ALA A 218 5.57 4.60 16.86
CA ALA A 218 6.75 5.35 17.33
C ALA A 218 8.02 4.50 17.55
N LEU A 219 7.86 3.22 17.89
CA LEU A 219 8.93 2.31 18.33
C LEU A 219 8.82 0.93 17.64
N GLY A 220 8.36 0.91 16.39
CA GLY A 220 7.93 -0.30 15.69
C GLY A 220 8.95 -1.44 15.72
N GLU A 221 10.20 -1.17 15.35
CA GLU A 221 11.25 -2.18 15.36
C GLU A 221 11.67 -2.61 16.78
N ALA A 222 11.63 -1.71 17.76
CA ALA A 222 11.92 -2.07 19.15
C ALA A 222 10.86 -3.04 19.71
N VAL A 223 9.58 -2.79 19.40
CA VAL A 223 8.47 -3.71 19.70
C VAL A 223 8.67 -5.03 18.93
N GLY A 224 9.01 -4.96 17.65
CA GLY A 224 9.23 -6.12 16.79
C GLY A 224 10.34 -7.04 17.29
N LYS A 225 11.44 -6.48 17.78
CA LYS A 225 12.54 -7.24 18.40
C LYS A 225 12.06 -8.08 19.58
N LEU A 226 11.26 -7.49 20.47
CA LEU A 226 10.68 -8.21 21.61
C LEU A 226 9.63 -9.24 21.16
N TYR A 227 8.85 -8.93 20.12
CA TYR A 227 7.84 -9.82 19.56
C TYR A 227 8.48 -11.11 19.02
N VAL A 228 9.50 -11.01 18.16
CA VAL A 228 10.10 -12.20 17.53
C VAL A 228 10.87 -13.07 18.52
N GLN A 229 11.49 -12.47 19.53
CA GLN A 229 12.13 -13.22 20.62
C GLN A 229 11.15 -14.14 21.37
N ARG A 230 9.87 -13.77 21.42
CA ARG A 230 8.86 -14.50 22.19
C ARG A 230 7.96 -15.38 21.33
N TYR A 231 7.66 -14.98 20.11
CA TYR A 231 6.58 -15.56 19.31
C TYR A 231 7.03 -16.15 17.97
N PHE A 232 8.29 -16.01 17.56
CA PHE A 232 8.76 -16.49 16.26
C PHE A 232 10.04 -17.33 16.40
N PRO A 233 9.93 -18.65 16.65
CA PRO A 233 11.09 -19.49 16.88
C PRO A 233 11.88 -19.74 15.58
N PRO A 234 13.20 -20.02 15.66
CA PRO A 234 14.04 -20.22 14.47
C PRO A 234 13.55 -21.29 13.49
N SER A 235 12.83 -22.31 13.97
CA SER A 235 12.25 -23.36 13.14
C SER A 235 11.19 -22.85 12.17
N GLU A 236 10.38 -21.87 12.59
CA GLU A 236 9.35 -21.27 11.73
C GLU A 236 10.00 -20.42 10.62
N LYS A 237 11.07 -19.68 10.95
CA LYS A 237 11.88 -18.96 9.96
C LYS A 237 12.43 -19.93 8.91
N ALA A 238 13.06 -21.02 9.34
CA ALA A 238 13.62 -22.01 8.42
C ALA A 238 12.54 -22.68 7.52
N ARG A 239 11.35 -22.95 8.05
CA ARG A 239 10.22 -23.50 7.26
C ARG A 239 9.73 -22.49 6.22
N ALA A 240 9.59 -21.22 6.59
CA ALA A 240 9.18 -20.16 5.67
C ALA A 240 10.23 -19.93 4.57
N GLU A 241 11.52 -19.87 4.92
CA GLU A 241 12.60 -19.77 3.94
C GLU A 241 12.65 -20.96 2.97
N ALA A 242 12.32 -22.17 3.42
CA ALA A 242 12.20 -23.33 2.55
C ALA A 242 11.05 -23.19 1.54
N MET A 243 9.89 -22.68 1.99
CA MET A 243 8.76 -22.38 1.11
C MET A 243 9.12 -21.30 0.08
N VAL A 244 9.79 -20.21 0.49
CA VAL A 244 10.30 -19.16 -0.41
C VAL A 244 11.19 -19.77 -1.50
N ARG A 245 12.16 -20.62 -1.15
CA ARG A 245 13.02 -21.28 -2.15
C ARG A 245 12.23 -22.10 -3.17
N ASN A 246 11.20 -22.81 -2.72
CA ASN A 246 10.35 -23.59 -3.62
C ASN A 246 9.53 -22.70 -4.57
N LEU A 247 9.03 -21.57 -4.08
CA LEU A 247 8.29 -20.59 -4.88
C LEU A 247 9.17 -19.89 -5.92
N LEU A 248 10.38 -19.47 -5.55
CA LEU A 248 11.35 -18.90 -6.49
C LEU A 248 11.72 -19.91 -7.59
N ALA A 249 11.93 -21.18 -7.22
CA ALA A 249 12.20 -22.24 -8.19
C ALA A 249 11.02 -22.47 -9.14
N ALA A 250 9.79 -22.51 -8.62
CA ALA A 250 8.58 -22.64 -9.44
C ALA A 250 8.40 -21.45 -10.39
N PHE A 251 8.61 -20.22 -9.90
CA PHE A 251 8.51 -19.00 -10.72
C PHE A 251 9.55 -19.02 -11.86
N ALA A 252 10.79 -19.47 -11.59
CA ALA A 252 11.82 -19.60 -12.61
C ALA A 252 11.42 -20.59 -13.73
N VAL A 253 10.82 -21.73 -13.34
CA VAL A 253 10.30 -22.72 -14.30
C VAL A 253 9.16 -22.14 -15.13
N ARG A 254 8.25 -21.38 -14.52
CA ARG A 254 7.16 -20.71 -15.24
C ARG A 254 7.69 -19.73 -16.27
N ILE A 255 8.64 -18.86 -15.90
CA ILE A 255 9.32 -17.94 -16.84
C ILE A 255 9.90 -18.71 -18.04
N ASP A 256 10.52 -19.87 -17.80
CA ASP A 256 11.09 -20.71 -18.88
C ASP A 256 10.04 -21.28 -19.84
N GLN A 257 8.79 -21.43 -19.40
CA GLN A 257 7.68 -22.00 -20.17
C GLN A 257 6.79 -20.96 -20.87
N LEU A 258 7.00 -19.66 -20.64
CA LEU A 258 6.24 -18.59 -21.30
C LEU A 258 6.58 -18.52 -22.79
N ALA A 259 5.75 -19.16 -23.63
CA ALA A 259 5.92 -19.22 -25.08
C ALA A 259 5.79 -17.86 -25.78
N TRP A 260 5.08 -16.91 -25.16
CA TRP A 260 4.88 -15.56 -25.71
C TRP A 260 6.07 -14.63 -25.49
N MET A 261 7.03 -15.01 -24.64
CA MET A 261 8.14 -14.16 -24.22
C MET A 261 9.44 -14.50 -24.95
N ALA A 262 10.07 -13.49 -25.56
CA ALA A 262 11.35 -13.66 -26.24
C ALA A 262 12.46 -14.15 -25.29
N PRO A 263 13.47 -14.90 -25.79
CA PRO A 263 14.57 -15.41 -24.97
C PRO A 263 15.32 -14.34 -24.16
N GLU A 264 15.45 -13.13 -24.72
CA GLU A 264 16.12 -12.02 -24.06
C GLU A 264 15.31 -11.42 -22.89
N THR A 265 14.00 -11.20 -23.06
CA THR A 265 13.12 -10.75 -21.97
C THR A 265 13.06 -11.80 -20.86
N ARG A 266 13.00 -13.08 -21.23
CA ARG A 266 13.06 -14.21 -20.30
C ARG A 266 14.35 -14.21 -19.47
N ALA A 267 15.51 -14.00 -20.12
CA ALA A 267 16.79 -13.93 -19.43
C ALA A 267 16.84 -12.76 -18.42
N ARG A 268 16.26 -11.60 -18.77
CA ARG A 268 16.18 -10.43 -17.88
C ARG A 268 15.24 -10.67 -16.69
N ALA A 269 14.08 -11.30 -16.93
CA ALA A 269 13.16 -11.70 -15.87
C ALA A 269 13.83 -12.67 -14.88
N LYS A 270 14.59 -13.66 -15.38
CA LYS A 270 15.38 -14.58 -14.54
C LYS A 270 16.50 -13.88 -13.78
N ALA A 271 17.18 -12.92 -14.40
CA ALA A 271 18.21 -12.13 -13.72
C ALA A 271 17.60 -11.37 -12.54
N LYS A 272 16.43 -10.72 -12.74
CA LYS A 272 15.70 -10.03 -11.67
C LYS A 272 15.26 -10.98 -10.56
N LEU A 273 14.72 -12.15 -10.90
CA LEU A 273 14.34 -13.17 -9.92
C LEU A 273 15.55 -13.68 -9.13
N THR A 274 16.71 -13.83 -9.77
CA THR A 274 17.94 -14.30 -9.13
C THR A 274 18.49 -13.30 -8.11
N THR A 275 18.37 -12.00 -8.39
CA THR A 275 18.84 -10.94 -7.50
C THR A 275 17.81 -10.49 -6.46
N LEU A 276 16.59 -11.05 -6.51
CA LEU A 276 15.50 -10.73 -5.57
C LEU A 276 15.88 -11.13 -4.15
N LYS A 277 15.93 -10.15 -3.24
CA LYS A 277 16.22 -10.39 -1.83
C LYS A 277 14.95 -10.67 -1.05
N VAL A 278 14.86 -11.80 -0.36
CA VAL A 278 13.67 -12.14 0.45
C VAL A 278 13.98 -12.06 1.93
N GLY A 279 13.39 -11.08 2.63
CA GLY A 279 13.45 -10.93 4.07
C GLY A 279 12.34 -11.72 4.76
N VAL A 280 12.70 -12.58 5.72
CA VAL A 280 11.75 -13.46 6.44
C VAL A 280 11.83 -13.23 7.95
N GLY A 281 10.68 -12.93 8.55
CA GLY A 281 10.48 -12.75 9.99
C GLY A 281 10.82 -11.34 10.49
N TYR A 282 12.07 -10.93 10.36
CA TYR A 282 12.62 -9.72 10.99
C TYR A 282 13.90 -9.22 10.31
N PRO A 283 14.26 -7.93 10.47
CA PRO A 283 15.49 -7.37 9.90
C PRO A 283 16.75 -7.92 10.59
N ASP A 284 17.86 -7.95 9.84
CA ASP A 284 19.17 -8.36 10.37
C ASP A 284 19.79 -7.29 11.27
N LYS A 285 19.43 -6.03 11.05
CA LYS A 285 19.85 -4.86 11.83
C LYS A 285 18.64 -4.18 12.42
N TRP A 286 18.75 -3.78 13.68
CA TRP A 286 17.68 -3.08 14.39
C TRP A 286 17.94 -1.58 14.38
N ARG A 287 16.88 -0.80 14.18
CA ARG A 287 16.90 0.65 14.29
C ARG A 287 17.35 1.12 15.69
N ASP A 288 18.18 2.15 15.70
CA ASP A 288 18.56 2.86 16.91
C ASP A 288 17.51 3.93 17.25
N TYR A 289 17.01 3.91 18.49
CA TYR A 289 16.04 4.87 19.02
C TYR A 289 16.65 5.78 20.09
N SER A 290 17.97 5.81 20.25
CA SER A 290 18.67 6.62 21.26
C SER A 290 18.33 8.11 21.18
N GLY A 291 18.04 8.63 19.97
CA GLY A 291 17.62 10.01 19.72
C GLY A 291 16.14 10.32 20.06
N LEU A 292 15.31 9.32 20.35
CA LEU A 292 13.89 9.50 20.66
C LEU A 292 13.66 9.62 22.16
N LYS A 293 13.34 10.83 22.62
CA LYS A 293 12.99 11.10 24.03
C LYS A 293 11.51 10.81 24.30
N VAL A 294 11.24 9.85 25.19
CA VAL A 294 9.89 9.54 25.69
C VAL A 294 9.73 10.06 27.13
N ILE A 295 8.68 10.84 27.38
CA ILE A 295 8.37 11.46 28.68
C ILE A 295 7.05 10.91 29.21
N ARG A 296 7.07 10.32 30.41
CA ARG A 296 5.86 9.83 31.08
C ARG A 296 4.92 11.00 31.37
N GLY A 297 3.64 10.84 31.01
CA GLY A 297 2.60 11.86 31.23
C GLY A 297 2.46 12.89 30.11
N ASP A 298 3.35 12.89 29.11
CA ASP A 298 3.31 13.81 27.97
C ASP A 298 3.00 13.07 26.66
N ALA A 299 1.78 12.55 26.54
CA ALA A 299 1.38 11.74 25.37
C ALA A 299 1.45 12.54 24.06
N PHE A 300 0.94 13.78 24.07
CA PHE A 300 0.96 14.66 22.91
C PHE A 300 2.39 15.03 22.50
N GLY A 301 3.25 15.45 23.44
CA GLY A 301 4.64 15.75 23.12
C GLY A 301 5.44 14.51 22.71
N ASN A 302 5.11 13.32 23.21
CA ASN A 302 5.71 12.06 22.74
C ASN A 302 5.36 11.80 21.27
N ALA A 303 4.10 11.99 20.88
CA ALA A 303 3.68 11.83 19.49
C ALA A 303 4.42 12.80 18.56
N GLN A 304 4.51 14.08 18.94
CA GLN A 304 5.27 15.09 18.18
C GLN A 304 6.76 14.73 18.08
N ARG A 305 7.37 14.25 19.16
CA ARG A 305 8.78 13.83 19.15
C ARG A 305 9.00 12.60 18.29
N ALA A 306 8.09 11.63 18.29
CA ALA A 306 8.15 10.46 17.43
C ALA A 306 8.05 10.86 15.94
N GLU A 307 7.08 11.72 15.60
CA GLU A 307 6.90 12.21 14.23
C GLU A 307 8.13 12.98 13.72
N LEU A 308 8.73 13.83 14.55
CA LEU A 308 9.98 14.54 14.22
C LEU A 308 11.18 13.60 14.12
N PHE A 309 11.24 12.57 14.97
CA PHE A 309 12.28 11.54 14.91
C PHE A 309 12.21 10.77 13.59
N GLU A 310 11.02 10.40 13.12
CA GLU A 310 10.82 9.78 11.81
C GLU A 310 11.23 10.69 10.65
N LEU A 311 10.87 11.98 10.72
CA LEU A 311 11.31 12.96 9.71
C LEU A 311 12.84 13.05 9.66
N HIS A 312 13.50 13.22 10.80
CA HIS A 312 14.96 13.34 10.85
C HIS A 312 15.66 12.06 10.40
N TYR A 313 15.13 10.88 10.75
CA TYR A 313 15.66 9.60 10.28
C TYR A 313 15.63 9.51 8.75
N ASN A 314 14.50 9.87 8.13
CA ASN A 314 14.38 9.90 6.67
C ASN A 314 15.29 10.94 6.02
N LEU A 315 15.37 12.16 6.56
CA LEU A 315 16.27 13.19 6.03
C LEU A 315 17.75 12.80 6.13
N ALA A 316 18.14 12.05 7.17
CA ALA A 316 19.51 11.58 7.36
C ALA A 316 19.96 10.56 6.29
N LYS A 317 19.02 9.96 5.54
CA LYS A 317 19.34 9.10 4.40
C LYS A 317 19.91 9.90 3.23
N LEU A 318 19.54 11.18 3.09
CA LEU A 318 19.95 12.01 1.97
C LEU A 318 21.46 12.27 2.03
N GLY A 319 22.18 11.91 0.95
CA GLY A 319 23.64 11.97 0.88
C GLY A 319 24.37 10.77 1.52
N ALA A 320 23.64 9.83 2.13
CA ALA A 320 24.18 8.55 2.58
C ALA A 320 24.08 7.49 1.46
N ALA A 321 24.82 6.39 1.61
CA ALA A 321 24.69 5.23 0.74
C ALA A 321 23.34 4.53 0.97
N VAL A 322 22.74 4.00 -0.10
CA VAL A 322 21.47 3.26 -0.01
C VAL A 322 21.62 1.97 0.79
N ASP A 323 20.81 1.82 1.85
CA ASP A 323 20.77 0.62 2.68
C ASP A 323 19.75 -0.38 2.13
N ARG A 324 20.23 -1.30 1.30
CA ARG A 324 19.40 -2.38 0.72
C ARG A 324 19.05 -3.50 1.72
N SER A 325 19.33 -3.29 3.01
CA SER A 325 18.91 -4.17 4.11
C SER A 325 17.82 -3.60 4.98
N GLU A 326 17.42 -2.35 4.76
CA GLU A 326 16.31 -1.72 5.48
C GLU A 326 14.99 -2.47 5.22
N TRP A 327 14.21 -2.63 6.27
CA TRP A 327 12.84 -3.15 6.20
C TRP A 327 11.87 -1.98 6.30
N VAL A 328 10.75 -2.08 5.59
CA VAL A 328 9.67 -1.07 5.66
C VAL A 328 8.45 -1.56 6.43
N MET A 329 8.47 -2.83 6.87
CA MET A 329 7.43 -3.42 7.70
C MET A 329 8.00 -3.94 9.02
N ASN A 330 7.28 -3.68 10.10
CA ASN A 330 7.66 -4.16 11.42
C ASN A 330 7.35 -5.67 11.58
N PRO A 331 8.18 -6.44 12.31
CA PRO A 331 7.99 -7.89 12.48
C PRO A 331 6.62 -8.33 13.02
N GLN A 332 5.97 -7.49 13.83
CA GLN A 332 4.66 -7.74 14.44
C GLN A 332 3.47 -7.38 13.55
N LEU A 333 3.70 -6.89 12.33
CA LEU A 333 2.64 -6.56 11.38
C LEU A 333 2.16 -7.84 10.66
N VAL A 334 0.85 -8.04 10.59
CA VAL A 334 0.25 -9.10 9.76
C VAL A 334 0.07 -8.56 8.35
N ASN A 335 1.14 -8.59 7.56
CA ASN A 335 1.15 -8.19 6.16
C ASN A 335 2.39 -8.77 5.45
N ALA A 336 2.56 -8.49 4.16
CA ALA A 336 3.79 -8.68 3.41
C ALA A 336 3.95 -7.53 2.39
N VAL A 337 5.14 -7.40 1.79
CA VAL A 337 5.41 -6.32 0.83
C VAL A 337 6.53 -6.66 -0.15
N ASN A 338 6.34 -6.21 -1.39
CA ASN A 338 7.36 -6.05 -2.42
C ASN A 338 7.93 -4.63 -2.42
N LEU A 339 9.24 -4.51 -2.59
CA LEU A 339 9.98 -3.26 -2.69
C LEU A 339 10.62 -3.18 -4.09
N PRO A 340 9.93 -2.60 -5.09
CA PRO A 340 10.36 -2.68 -6.49
C PRO A 340 11.74 -2.08 -6.72
N ALA A 341 11.98 -0.89 -6.16
CA ALA A 341 13.26 -0.18 -6.25
C ALA A 341 14.39 -0.96 -5.55
N MET A 342 14.11 -1.63 -4.43
CA MET A 342 15.13 -2.44 -3.77
C MET A 342 15.31 -3.83 -4.41
N ASN A 343 14.41 -4.25 -5.31
CA ASN A 343 14.23 -5.63 -5.75
C ASN A 343 14.26 -6.59 -4.54
N ALA A 344 13.41 -6.32 -3.55
CA ALA A 344 13.37 -7.03 -2.28
C ALA A 344 11.95 -7.26 -1.77
N LEU A 345 11.77 -8.24 -0.88
CA LEU A 345 10.51 -8.56 -0.22
C LEU A 345 10.68 -8.52 1.31
N ASN A 346 9.64 -8.15 2.06
CA ASN A 346 9.59 -8.34 3.51
C ASN A 346 8.37 -9.18 3.90
N PHE A 347 8.62 -10.28 4.61
CA PHE A 347 7.59 -11.11 5.25
C PHE A 347 7.73 -11.03 6.77
N PRO A 348 7.07 -10.07 7.44
CA PRO A 348 7.00 -10.01 8.90
C PRO A 348 6.66 -11.34 9.58
N ALA A 349 7.26 -11.57 10.75
CA ALA A 349 7.03 -12.77 11.56
C ALA A 349 5.55 -13.01 11.88
N ALA A 350 4.77 -11.95 12.12
CA ALA A 350 3.35 -12.07 12.42
C ALA A 350 2.48 -12.52 11.23
N MET A 351 2.98 -12.50 10.00
CA MET A 351 2.26 -13.15 8.88
C MET A 351 2.43 -14.67 8.88
N LEU A 352 3.50 -15.17 9.50
CA LEU A 352 3.88 -16.58 9.54
C LEU A 352 3.28 -17.30 10.75
N GLN A 353 1.95 -17.24 10.87
CA GLN A 353 1.18 -17.89 11.93
C GLN A 353 -0.17 -18.43 11.43
N PRO A 354 -0.88 -19.28 12.20
CA PRO A 354 -2.21 -19.72 11.83
C PRO A 354 -3.20 -18.54 11.66
N PRO A 355 -4.14 -18.61 10.70
CA PRO A 355 -4.43 -19.74 9.81
C PRO A 355 -3.58 -19.78 8.53
N TYR A 356 -2.63 -18.86 8.35
CA TYR A 356 -1.84 -18.77 7.12
C TYR A 356 -0.71 -19.81 7.06
N PHE A 357 0.00 -19.98 8.18
CA PHE A 357 1.18 -20.83 8.29
C PHE A 357 1.12 -21.64 9.58
N ASP A 358 0.91 -22.95 9.49
CA ASP A 358 0.65 -23.79 10.67
C ASP A 358 1.39 -25.15 10.55
N PRO A 359 2.37 -25.43 11.42
CA PRO A 359 3.08 -26.71 11.40
C PRO A 359 2.20 -27.93 11.68
N GLN A 360 1.00 -27.73 12.25
CA GLN A 360 0.13 -28.81 12.71
C GLN A 360 -0.83 -29.31 11.64
N ARG A 361 -0.87 -28.69 10.46
CA ARG A 361 -1.72 -29.09 9.33
C ARG A 361 -0.89 -29.53 8.11
N GLN A 362 -1.56 -30.07 7.10
CA GLN A 362 -0.88 -30.51 5.89
C GLN A 362 -0.24 -29.34 5.15
N ALA A 363 1.01 -29.51 4.72
CA ALA A 363 1.80 -28.48 4.05
C ALA A 363 1.09 -27.85 2.84
N VAL A 364 0.29 -28.62 2.09
CA VAL A 364 -0.52 -28.11 0.96
C VAL A 364 -1.39 -26.91 1.34
N MET A 365 -1.88 -26.88 2.57
CA MET A 365 -2.70 -25.78 3.06
C MET A 365 -1.85 -24.53 3.33
N ASP A 366 -0.61 -24.67 3.81
CA ASP A 366 0.33 -23.56 3.93
C ASP A 366 0.70 -23.00 2.56
N TYR A 367 0.86 -23.84 1.53
CA TYR A 367 1.05 -23.35 0.16
C TYR A 367 -0.17 -22.60 -0.38
N GLY A 368 -1.38 -23.08 -0.10
CA GLY A 368 -2.61 -22.40 -0.50
C GLY A 368 -2.82 -21.05 0.20
N ALA A 369 -2.29 -20.87 1.41
CA ALA A 369 -2.41 -19.61 2.16
C ALA A 369 -1.12 -18.78 2.08
N THR A 370 -0.12 -19.05 2.93
CA THR A 370 1.16 -18.33 2.93
C THR A 370 1.92 -18.44 1.61
N GLY A 371 1.87 -19.60 0.94
CA GLY A 371 2.52 -19.77 -0.36
C GLY A 371 1.92 -18.85 -1.43
N ALA A 372 0.59 -18.69 -1.45
CA ALA A 372 -0.09 -17.76 -2.34
C ALA A 372 0.32 -16.30 -2.05
N VAL A 373 0.48 -15.93 -0.78
CA VAL A 373 0.97 -14.59 -0.39
C VAL A 373 2.42 -14.38 -0.82
N ILE A 374 3.31 -15.36 -0.58
CA ILE A 374 4.70 -15.24 -1.03
C ILE A 374 4.78 -15.18 -2.55
N GLY A 375 3.99 -16.01 -3.26
CA GLY A 375 3.88 -15.96 -4.70
C GLY A 375 3.36 -14.60 -5.20
N HIS A 376 2.40 -14.00 -4.49
CA HIS A 376 1.86 -12.67 -4.76
C HIS A 376 2.96 -11.60 -4.66
N GLU A 377 3.72 -11.57 -3.57
CA GLU A 377 4.83 -10.61 -3.43
C GLU A 377 5.96 -10.82 -4.44
N ILE A 378 6.28 -12.06 -4.81
CA ILE A 378 7.23 -12.33 -5.91
C ILE A 378 6.67 -11.79 -7.23
N SER A 379 5.37 -11.95 -7.46
CA SER A 379 4.69 -11.51 -8.68
C SER A 379 4.64 -9.99 -8.81
N HIS A 380 4.60 -9.25 -7.70
CA HIS A 380 4.73 -7.78 -7.71
C HIS A 380 6.04 -7.31 -8.35
N SER A 381 7.13 -8.08 -8.30
CA SER A 381 8.36 -7.75 -9.06
C SER A 381 8.15 -7.75 -10.58
N PHE A 382 7.00 -8.22 -11.04
CA PHE A 382 6.67 -8.44 -12.43
C PHE A 382 5.23 -7.99 -12.80
N ASP A 383 4.53 -7.29 -11.91
CA ASP A 383 3.23 -6.70 -12.22
C ASP A 383 3.37 -5.45 -13.13
N ASP A 384 2.28 -4.72 -13.39
CA ASP A 384 2.32 -3.58 -14.32
C ASP A 384 3.20 -2.41 -13.85
N GLN A 385 3.57 -2.35 -12.57
CA GLN A 385 4.49 -1.35 -12.03
C GLN A 385 5.89 -1.94 -11.80
N GLY A 386 5.99 -3.07 -11.12
CA GLY A 386 7.24 -3.75 -10.83
C GLY A 386 7.98 -4.22 -12.09
N ALA A 387 7.26 -4.60 -13.16
CA ALA A 387 7.87 -4.94 -14.44
C ALA A 387 8.67 -3.78 -15.09
N LEU A 388 8.51 -2.55 -14.60
CA LEU A 388 9.26 -1.40 -15.09
C LEU A 388 10.67 -1.29 -14.48
N PHE A 389 10.92 -2.02 -13.39
CA PHE A 389 12.20 -2.03 -12.69
C PHE A 389 13.07 -3.21 -13.13
N ASP A 390 14.36 -2.98 -13.36
CA ASP A 390 15.31 -4.04 -13.71
C ASP A 390 15.82 -4.81 -12.47
N ALA A 391 16.76 -5.74 -12.68
CA ALA A 391 17.34 -6.58 -11.63
C ALA A 391 18.13 -5.80 -10.56
N SER A 392 18.52 -4.57 -10.86
CA SER A 392 19.17 -3.65 -9.92
C SER A 392 18.18 -2.74 -9.21
N GLY A 393 16.89 -2.78 -9.60
CA GLY A 393 15.86 -1.90 -9.07
C GLY A 393 15.82 -0.52 -9.74
N ARG A 394 16.45 -0.39 -10.91
CA ARG A 394 16.37 0.83 -11.72
C ARG A 394 15.12 0.82 -12.58
N LEU A 395 14.39 1.92 -12.64
CA LEU A 395 13.34 2.16 -13.61
C LEU A 395 13.96 2.17 -15.01
N LYS A 396 13.69 1.10 -15.77
CA LYS A 396 14.33 0.90 -17.07
C LYS A 396 13.48 -0.02 -17.93
N HIS A 397 13.19 0.40 -19.16
CA HIS A 397 12.50 -0.47 -20.10
C HIS A 397 13.39 -1.63 -20.55
N TRP A 398 13.16 -2.82 -20.00
CA TRP A 398 13.93 -4.03 -20.30
C TRP A 398 13.14 -5.06 -21.13
N TRP A 399 11.96 -4.71 -21.61
CA TRP A 399 11.11 -5.55 -22.44
C TRP A 399 11.42 -5.38 -23.93
N THR A 400 11.11 -6.39 -24.75
CA THR A 400 10.86 -6.14 -26.18
C THR A 400 9.49 -5.49 -26.35
N LYS A 401 9.30 -4.78 -27.48
CA LYS A 401 8.00 -4.16 -27.80
C LYS A 401 6.87 -5.20 -27.88
N SER A 402 7.15 -6.38 -28.44
CA SER A 402 6.14 -7.43 -28.60
C SER A 402 5.76 -8.07 -27.27
N ASP A 403 6.76 -8.35 -26.41
CA ASP A 403 6.50 -8.94 -25.09
C ASP A 403 5.72 -7.97 -24.20
N PHE A 404 6.09 -6.69 -24.22
CA PHE A 404 5.38 -5.66 -23.44
C PHE A 404 3.93 -5.49 -23.92
N ALA A 405 3.70 -5.45 -25.23
CA ALA A 405 2.34 -5.36 -25.78
C ALA A 405 1.48 -6.59 -25.41
N HIS A 406 2.06 -7.79 -25.38
CA HIS A 406 1.36 -8.99 -24.91
C HIS A 406 0.99 -8.88 -23.42
N PHE A 407 1.94 -8.44 -22.60
CA PHE A 407 1.75 -8.23 -21.17
C PHE A 407 0.65 -7.19 -20.88
N GLU A 408 0.68 -6.04 -21.57
CA GLU A 408 -0.38 -5.02 -21.49
C GLU A 408 -1.75 -5.56 -21.91
N ALA A 409 -1.81 -6.38 -22.97
CA ALA A 409 -3.06 -6.98 -23.42
C ALA A 409 -3.63 -7.98 -22.39
N ALA A 410 -2.78 -8.76 -21.73
CA ALA A 410 -3.19 -9.64 -20.63
C ALA A 410 -3.73 -8.82 -19.44
N GLY A 411 -3.03 -7.74 -19.07
CA GLY A 411 -3.47 -6.80 -18.05
C GLY A 411 -4.82 -6.17 -18.37
N ALA A 412 -5.03 -5.70 -19.61
CA ALA A 412 -6.29 -5.11 -20.06
C ALA A 412 -7.48 -6.08 -19.96
N ARG A 413 -7.26 -7.37 -20.22
CA ARG A 413 -8.28 -8.40 -20.01
C ARG A 413 -8.62 -8.58 -18.53
N LEU A 414 -7.64 -8.49 -17.64
CA LEU A 414 -7.86 -8.56 -16.20
C LEU A 414 -8.61 -7.31 -15.69
N VAL A 415 -8.25 -6.13 -16.19
CA VAL A 415 -9.00 -4.88 -15.94
C VAL A 415 -10.47 -5.05 -16.31
N ALA A 416 -10.75 -5.59 -17.51
CA ALA A 416 -12.12 -5.83 -17.96
C ALA A 416 -12.87 -6.84 -17.08
N GLN A 417 -12.18 -7.90 -16.63
CA GLN A 417 -12.75 -8.89 -15.70
C GLN A 417 -13.15 -8.24 -14.37
N PHE A 418 -12.28 -7.43 -13.76
CA PHE A 418 -12.54 -6.81 -12.46
C PHE A 418 -13.53 -5.64 -12.55
N ASN A 419 -13.57 -4.90 -13.65
CA ASN A 419 -14.58 -3.85 -13.90
C ASN A 419 -16.02 -4.40 -13.88
N ALA A 420 -16.21 -5.70 -14.13
CA ALA A 420 -17.53 -6.33 -14.09
C ALA A 420 -18.03 -6.60 -12.66
N TYR A 421 -17.16 -6.52 -11.65
CA TYR A 421 -17.51 -6.80 -10.26
C TYR A 421 -18.18 -5.60 -9.60
N ARG A 422 -19.39 -5.82 -9.07
CA ARG A 422 -20.23 -4.80 -8.44
C ARG A 422 -20.59 -5.21 -7.01
N PRO A 423 -19.76 -4.84 -6.01
CA PRO A 423 -20.08 -5.10 -4.60
C PRO A 423 -21.35 -4.34 -4.16
N PHE A 424 -21.69 -3.24 -4.86
CA PHE A 424 -22.95 -2.50 -4.70
C PHE A 424 -23.58 -2.19 -6.07
N PRO A 425 -24.90 -1.99 -6.18
CA PRO A 425 -25.53 -1.63 -7.46
C PRO A 425 -24.94 -0.36 -8.09
N ASP A 426 -24.61 0.62 -7.24
CA ASP A 426 -24.12 1.94 -7.61
C ASP A 426 -22.60 2.04 -7.74
N ILE A 427 -21.83 1.02 -7.31
CA ILE A 427 -20.36 1.06 -7.30
C ILE A 427 -19.79 -0.25 -7.86
N ALA A 428 -18.92 -0.13 -8.87
CA ALA A 428 -18.12 -1.21 -9.40
C ALA A 428 -16.67 -1.12 -8.91
N VAL A 429 -15.95 -2.24 -8.93
CA VAL A 429 -14.50 -2.25 -8.73
C VAL A 429 -13.84 -1.53 -9.91
N ASN A 430 -12.84 -0.69 -9.63
CA ASN A 430 -11.99 -0.11 -10.65
C ASN A 430 -10.85 -1.09 -10.98
N GLY A 431 -11.01 -1.83 -12.07
CA GLY A 431 -10.05 -2.83 -12.52
C GLY A 431 -8.67 -2.26 -12.86
N LYS A 432 -8.58 -0.97 -13.23
CA LYS A 432 -7.30 -0.30 -13.50
C LYS A 432 -6.55 0.04 -12.22
N GLN A 433 -7.25 0.58 -11.22
CA GLN A 433 -6.71 0.85 -9.88
C GLN A 433 -6.27 -0.45 -9.18
N THR A 434 -6.98 -1.55 -9.43
CA THR A 434 -6.66 -2.84 -8.79
C THR A 434 -5.72 -3.74 -9.58
N LEU A 435 -5.18 -3.25 -10.70
CA LEU A 435 -4.52 -4.11 -11.69
C LEU A 435 -3.29 -4.84 -11.13
N SER A 436 -2.37 -4.12 -10.48
CA SER A 436 -1.14 -4.67 -9.92
C SER A 436 -1.42 -5.80 -8.93
N GLU A 437 -2.35 -5.55 -8.00
CA GLU A 437 -2.82 -6.54 -7.02
C GLU A 437 -3.49 -7.76 -7.67
N ASN A 438 -4.31 -7.53 -8.69
CA ASN A 438 -5.01 -8.62 -9.38
C ASN A 438 -4.01 -9.50 -10.18
N ILE A 439 -3.00 -8.89 -10.82
CA ILE A 439 -1.92 -9.62 -11.49
C ILE A 439 -1.18 -10.47 -10.46
N ALA A 440 -0.81 -9.87 -9.32
CA ALA A 440 -0.08 -10.54 -8.26
C ALA A 440 -0.89 -11.70 -7.65
N ASP A 441 -2.21 -11.58 -7.47
CA ASP A 441 -3.07 -12.67 -7.01
C ASP A 441 -3.11 -13.85 -8.00
N VAL A 442 -3.34 -13.57 -9.29
CA VAL A 442 -3.44 -14.62 -10.33
C VAL A 442 -2.11 -15.36 -10.46
N ALA A 443 -1.02 -14.62 -10.62
CA ALA A 443 0.31 -15.17 -10.80
C ALA A 443 0.78 -15.87 -9.52
N GLY A 444 0.59 -15.23 -8.36
CA GLY A 444 1.02 -15.75 -7.07
C GLY A 444 0.34 -17.05 -6.69
N LEU A 445 -0.97 -17.16 -6.90
CA LEU A 445 -1.70 -18.41 -6.66
C LEU A 445 -1.23 -19.53 -7.61
N SER A 446 -0.96 -19.19 -8.87
CA SER A 446 -0.46 -20.16 -9.87
C SER A 446 0.93 -20.69 -9.50
N VAL A 447 1.84 -19.79 -9.13
CA VAL A 447 3.20 -20.14 -8.68
C VAL A 447 3.16 -20.96 -7.39
N ALA A 448 2.27 -20.63 -6.45
CA ALA A 448 2.12 -21.38 -5.22
C ALA A 448 1.64 -22.81 -5.45
N TYR A 449 0.70 -22.99 -6.38
CA TYR A 449 0.23 -24.32 -6.79
C TYR A 449 1.37 -25.14 -7.42
N ASP A 450 2.13 -24.55 -8.34
CA ASP A 450 3.26 -25.21 -8.99
C ASP A 450 4.38 -25.55 -7.99
N ALA A 451 4.69 -24.64 -7.06
CA ALA A 451 5.68 -24.87 -6.02
C ALA A 451 5.29 -26.05 -5.13
N TRP A 452 4.02 -26.12 -4.71
CA TRP A 452 3.50 -27.26 -3.98
C TRP A 452 3.60 -28.55 -4.78
N ARG A 453 3.12 -28.58 -6.03
CA ARG A 453 3.21 -29.76 -6.91
C ARG A 453 4.65 -30.21 -7.13
N GLY A 454 5.59 -29.26 -7.23
CA GLY A 454 7.03 -29.52 -7.31
C GLY A 454 7.57 -30.30 -6.11
N THR A 455 7.04 -30.05 -4.90
CA THR A 455 7.43 -30.81 -3.70
C THR A 455 7.05 -32.29 -3.76
N LEU A 456 6.03 -32.64 -4.53
CA LEU A 456 5.53 -34.01 -4.66
C LEU A 456 6.34 -34.87 -5.63
N LYS A 457 7.17 -34.25 -6.49
CA LYS A 457 7.97 -34.94 -7.52
C LYS A 457 7.13 -35.92 -8.37
N GLY A 458 5.95 -35.47 -8.79
CA GLY A 458 5.01 -36.26 -9.61
C GLY A 458 4.13 -37.25 -8.86
N LYS A 459 4.28 -37.38 -7.53
CA LYS A 459 3.40 -38.22 -6.71
C LYS A 459 2.08 -37.48 -6.37
N PRO A 460 0.98 -38.20 -6.10
CA PRO A 460 -0.21 -37.57 -5.54
C PRO A 460 0.07 -37.04 -4.12
N GLY A 461 -0.52 -35.90 -3.78
CA GLY A 461 -0.48 -35.36 -2.42
C GLY A 461 -1.48 -36.08 -1.50
N PRO A 462 -1.23 -36.14 -0.18
CA PRO A 462 -2.19 -36.71 0.76
C PRO A 462 -3.43 -35.80 0.89
N GLY A 463 -4.63 -36.39 0.84
CA GLY A 463 -5.87 -35.71 1.23
C GLY A 463 -6.14 -35.80 2.73
N THR A 464 -7.17 -35.11 3.20
CA THR A 464 -7.72 -35.26 4.57
C THR A 464 -9.17 -34.78 4.62
N ALA A 465 -9.91 -35.24 5.63
CA ALA A 465 -11.30 -34.82 5.88
C ALA A 465 -12.23 -34.91 4.66
N GLY A 466 -12.03 -35.92 3.79
CA GLY A 466 -12.83 -36.12 2.58
C GLY A 466 -12.44 -35.24 1.38
N PHE A 467 -11.38 -34.43 1.48
CA PHE A 467 -10.87 -33.59 0.41
C PHE A 467 -9.56 -34.12 -0.17
N SER A 468 -9.38 -33.98 -1.48
CA SER A 468 -8.08 -34.19 -2.14
C SER A 468 -7.08 -33.11 -1.73
N ALA A 469 -5.78 -33.34 -1.98
CA ALA A 469 -4.76 -32.33 -1.69
C ALA A 469 -4.97 -31.05 -2.52
N GLU A 470 -5.36 -31.18 -3.79
CA GLU A 470 -5.69 -30.06 -4.67
C GLU A 470 -6.89 -29.26 -4.12
N GLN A 471 -7.93 -29.93 -3.63
CA GLN A 471 -9.06 -29.26 -2.98
C GLN A 471 -8.62 -28.53 -1.71
N LEU A 472 -7.76 -29.14 -0.88
CA LEU A 472 -7.24 -28.52 0.34
C LEU A 472 -6.40 -27.27 0.06
N PHE A 473 -5.63 -27.25 -1.03
CA PHE A 473 -4.90 -26.05 -1.48
C PHE A 473 -5.87 -24.88 -1.69
N PHE A 474 -6.89 -25.07 -2.53
CA PHE A 474 -7.84 -24.01 -2.87
C PHE A 474 -8.77 -23.65 -1.71
N LEU A 475 -9.14 -24.61 -0.86
CA LEU A 475 -9.89 -24.33 0.36
C LEU A 475 -9.08 -23.47 1.34
N SER A 476 -7.78 -23.74 1.50
CA SER A 476 -6.91 -22.93 2.34
C SER A 476 -6.74 -21.51 1.79
N PHE A 477 -6.58 -21.36 0.47
CA PHE A 477 -6.58 -20.06 -0.21
C PHE A 477 -7.90 -19.29 0.03
N ALA A 478 -9.05 -19.92 -0.20
CA ALA A 478 -10.34 -19.27 0.04
C ALA A 478 -10.52 -18.87 1.53
N GLN A 479 -10.05 -19.69 2.46
CA GLN A 479 -10.12 -19.41 3.89
C GLN A 479 -9.21 -18.27 4.34
N SER A 480 -8.09 -18.03 3.64
CA SER A 480 -7.17 -16.92 3.94
C SER A 480 -7.79 -15.55 3.60
N TRP A 481 -8.78 -15.52 2.69
CA TRP A 481 -9.58 -14.34 2.32
C TRP A 481 -10.86 -14.16 3.15
N ARG A 482 -11.07 -14.94 4.20
CA ARG A 482 -12.26 -14.85 5.04
C ARG A 482 -12.33 -13.50 5.75
N HIS A 483 -13.13 -12.61 5.21
CA HIS A 483 -13.24 -11.25 5.68
C HIS A 483 -14.70 -10.78 5.63
N LYS A 484 -15.10 -9.97 6.61
CA LYS A 484 -16.40 -9.29 6.63
C LYS A 484 -16.18 -7.85 7.01
N ILE A 485 -16.68 -6.94 6.20
CA ILE A 485 -16.48 -5.51 6.35
C ILE A 485 -17.82 -4.78 6.33
N ARG A 486 -17.87 -3.64 7.01
CA ARG A 486 -19.05 -2.78 7.02
C ARG A 486 -19.15 -2.03 5.70
N GLU A 487 -20.37 -1.80 5.25
CA GLU A 487 -20.61 -1.13 3.98
C GLU A 487 -19.87 0.22 3.84
N PRO A 488 -19.89 1.16 4.81
CA PRO A 488 -19.14 2.41 4.68
C PRO A 488 -17.63 2.20 4.45
N ALA A 489 -17.01 1.30 5.23
CA ALA A 489 -15.60 0.96 5.09
C ALA A 489 -15.29 0.24 3.76
N LEU A 490 -16.20 -0.60 3.25
CA LEU A 490 -16.02 -1.24 1.93
C LEU A 490 -16.13 -0.21 0.81
N ARG A 491 -17.10 0.70 0.86
CA ARG A 491 -17.24 1.81 -0.09
C ARG A 491 -16.00 2.69 -0.10
N GLN A 492 -15.46 3.02 1.08
CA GLN A 492 -14.18 3.74 1.19
C GLN A 492 -13.05 2.96 0.51
N ARG A 493 -12.87 1.67 0.82
CA ARG A 493 -11.81 0.85 0.22
C ARG A 493 -11.90 0.77 -1.30
N ILE A 494 -13.10 0.69 -1.88
CA ILE A 494 -13.26 0.66 -3.34
C ILE A 494 -12.73 1.95 -3.99
N VAL A 495 -12.84 3.09 -3.31
CA VAL A 495 -12.30 4.37 -3.79
C VAL A 495 -10.79 4.46 -3.56
N THR A 496 -10.29 4.02 -2.40
CA THR A 496 -8.93 4.37 -1.96
C THR A 496 -7.88 3.28 -2.07
N ASN A 497 -8.27 2.01 -2.22
CA ASN A 497 -7.37 0.87 -2.08
C ASN A 497 -7.02 0.27 -3.44
N GLY A 498 -5.75 -0.07 -3.67
CA GLY A 498 -5.30 -0.83 -4.83
C GLY A 498 -5.76 -2.30 -4.78
N HIS A 499 -6.21 -2.81 -3.64
CA HIS A 499 -6.71 -4.18 -3.55
C HIS A 499 -8.20 -4.26 -3.84
N ALA A 500 -8.59 -5.23 -4.68
CA ALA A 500 -9.98 -5.61 -4.83
C ALA A 500 -10.57 -6.14 -3.49
N PRO A 501 -11.91 -6.04 -3.29
CA PRO A 501 -12.58 -6.70 -2.17
C PRO A 501 -12.24 -8.18 -2.06
N ALA A 502 -12.14 -8.69 -0.82
CA ALA A 502 -11.60 -10.01 -0.52
C ALA A 502 -12.37 -11.14 -1.23
N GLU A 503 -13.68 -11.01 -1.41
CA GLU A 503 -14.48 -11.98 -2.16
C GLU A 503 -14.03 -12.12 -3.62
N TYR A 504 -13.65 -11.02 -4.27
CA TYR A 504 -13.18 -11.04 -5.67
C TYR A 504 -11.73 -11.51 -5.78
N ARG A 505 -10.90 -11.26 -4.75
CA ARG A 505 -9.55 -11.84 -4.65
C ARG A 505 -9.60 -13.36 -4.49
N ALA A 506 -10.54 -13.87 -3.70
CA ALA A 506 -10.78 -15.31 -3.58
C ALA A 506 -11.28 -15.92 -4.91
N ASP A 507 -12.14 -15.20 -5.65
CA ASP A 507 -12.66 -15.63 -6.95
C ASP A 507 -11.57 -15.77 -8.03
N THR A 508 -10.37 -15.23 -7.83
CA THR A 508 -9.21 -15.36 -8.74
C THR A 508 -8.87 -16.82 -9.11
N VAL A 509 -9.24 -17.80 -8.26
CA VAL A 509 -9.16 -19.24 -8.58
C VAL A 509 -9.74 -19.59 -9.96
N ARG A 510 -10.74 -18.83 -10.43
CA ARG A 510 -11.39 -19.05 -11.72
C ARG A 510 -10.49 -18.84 -12.94
N ASN A 511 -9.33 -18.22 -12.76
CA ASN A 511 -8.31 -18.07 -13.80
C ASN A 511 -7.33 -19.28 -13.85
N LEU A 512 -7.39 -20.20 -12.89
CA LEU A 512 -6.50 -21.36 -12.80
C LEU A 512 -7.20 -22.64 -13.25
N ASP A 513 -6.67 -23.31 -14.28
CA ASP A 513 -7.24 -24.56 -14.79
C ASP A 513 -7.33 -25.66 -13.72
N ALA A 514 -6.31 -25.77 -12.86
CA ALA A 514 -6.26 -26.76 -11.78
C ALA A 514 -7.46 -26.67 -10.81
N TRP A 515 -8.07 -25.48 -10.67
CA TRP A 515 -9.25 -25.32 -9.83
C TRP A 515 -10.50 -25.97 -10.45
N TYR A 516 -10.62 -25.93 -11.79
CA TYR A 516 -11.72 -26.58 -12.50
C TYR A 516 -11.68 -28.09 -12.32
N ASP A 517 -10.48 -28.68 -12.38
CA ASP A 517 -10.29 -30.13 -12.18
C ASP A 517 -10.54 -30.52 -10.72
N ALA A 518 -10.06 -29.73 -9.76
CA ALA A 518 -10.22 -30.02 -8.33
C ALA A 518 -11.69 -30.04 -7.86
N PHE A 519 -12.56 -29.23 -8.46
CA PHE A 519 -13.98 -29.12 -8.08
C PHE A 519 -14.97 -29.54 -9.17
N ALA A 520 -14.49 -30.08 -10.29
CA ALA A 520 -15.29 -30.46 -11.45
C ALA A 520 -16.26 -29.34 -11.92
N VAL A 521 -15.72 -28.11 -12.05
CA VAL A 521 -16.49 -26.90 -12.37
C VAL A 521 -17.00 -26.93 -13.81
N LYS A 522 -18.27 -26.58 -14.02
CA LYS A 522 -18.99 -26.74 -15.30
C LYS A 522 -19.47 -25.40 -15.88
N PRO A 523 -19.65 -25.31 -17.21
CA PRO A 523 -20.32 -24.17 -17.85
C PRO A 523 -21.66 -23.84 -17.18
N GLY A 524 -21.97 -22.55 -17.06
CA GLY A 524 -23.21 -22.05 -16.42
C GLY A 524 -23.14 -21.88 -14.91
N GLN A 525 -22.10 -22.38 -14.23
CA GLN A 525 -21.87 -22.09 -12.81
C GLN A 525 -21.34 -20.66 -12.61
N LYS A 526 -21.68 -20.05 -11.46
CA LYS A 526 -21.40 -18.63 -11.16
C LYS A 526 -19.96 -18.18 -11.42
N LEU A 527 -18.98 -19.00 -11.03
CA LEU A 527 -17.56 -18.68 -11.15
C LEU A 527 -16.90 -19.21 -12.43
N TYR A 528 -17.63 -19.95 -13.27
CA TYR A 528 -17.06 -20.51 -14.50
C TYR A 528 -16.57 -19.40 -15.44
N LEU A 529 -15.40 -19.61 -16.04
CA LEU A 529 -14.92 -18.92 -17.24
C LEU A 529 -14.62 -19.95 -18.32
N ALA A 530 -14.97 -19.61 -19.56
CA ALA A 530 -14.53 -20.41 -20.70
C ALA A 530 -12.98 -20.39 -20.74
N PRO A 531 -12.31 -21.44 -21.24
CA PRO A 531 -10.85 -21.50 -21.27
C PRO A 531 -10.20 -20.27 -21.91
N ALA A 532 -10.80 -19.72 -22.97
CA ALA A 532 -10.32 -18.52 -23.65
C ALA A 532 -10.43 -17.24 -22.79
N ASP A 533 -11.35 -17.18 -21.84
CA ASP A 533 -11.61 -16.01 -20.99
C ASP A 533 -10.76 -15.98 -19.72
N ARG A 534 -10.11 -17.10 -19.37
CA ARG A 534 -9.19 -17.19 -18.23
C ARG A 534 -7.95 -16.36 -18.53
N VAL A 535 -7.63 -15.43 -17.64
CA VAL A 535 -6.47 -14.55 -17.80
C VAL A 535 -5.23 -15.23 -17.23
N ARG A 536 -4.13 -15.19 -17.97
CA ARG A 536 -2.81 -15.68 -17.55
C ARG A 536 -1.78 -14.60 -17.85
N VAL A 537 -0.89 -14.35 -16.91
CA VAL A 537 0.17 -13.35 -17.05
C VAL A 537 1.53 -14.05 -16.97
N TRP A 538 1.92 -14.47 -15.76
CA TRP A 538 3.16 -15.19 -15.46
C TRP A 538 2.93 -16.68 -15.23
#